data_AF-A0A2E8H144-F1
#
_entry.id   AF-A0A2E8H144-F1
#
_cell.length_a   1.000
_cell.length_b   1.000
_cell.length_c   1.000
_cell.angle_alpha   90.00
_cell.angle_beta   90.00
_cell.angle_gamma   90.00
#
_symmetry.space_group_name_H-M   'P 1'
#
loop_
_entity.id
_entity.type
_entity.pdbx_description
1 polymer ?
#
loop_
_entity_poly.entity_id
_entity_poly.type
_entity_poly.pdbx_seq_one_letter_code
_entity_poly.pdbx_strand_id
1 'polypeptide(L)'
;MQIEDADLAQELSDHIKEHVDELAGLRSGAGAGGEGRKKKRRKKRKPKGADLPEGPVPELMGLPPGEQARWIFMERYISLEKHEEILGLSLESEVFAEHQEAFDRLIKDLLLLPRSLEAAEKNDITGLQKVFAGCVPIFRYPQIAAAEGAPTDTSLENLRLTYPTYFYKRRKKPNWFEKRDFYTEAVPGPRWVLCETEYLNCTLRSPDRKLSGYASAWDLPPEFAQQKSIVEDIYDRIIVGEALGEDLFAGNTNNVTSTRYRARKAQRLVLTVQRVHKITLHGKGNIPHWRATRRMWPGVHATLCFPESLEDGLRE
;
A
#
# COMPACT_ATOMS: atom_id res chain seq x y z
N MET A 1 -3.14 -19.88 -32.05
CA MET A 1 -2.07 -20.81 -31.63
C MET A 1 -2.09 -20.86 -30.11
N GLN A 2 -2.86 -21.80 -29.56
CA GLN A 2 -2.91 -22.10 -28.14
C GLN A 2 -1.67 -22.92 -27.78
N ILE A 3 -0.91 -22.45 -26.79
CA ILE A 3 -0.22 -23.32 -25.85
C ILE A 3 -0.65 -22.80 -24.50
N GLU A 4 -1.67 -23.46 -23.96
CA GLU A 4 -2.04 -23.46 -22.56
C GLU A 4 -0.95 -24.21 -21.84
N ASP A 5 -0.18 -23.55 -20.99
CA ASP A 5 0.72 -24.26 -20.08
C ASP A 5 -0.13 -24.76 -18.90
N ALA A 6 -0.99 -25.73 -19.23
CA ALA A 6 -1.79 -26.48 -18.28
C ALA A 6 -0.87 -27.18 -17.27
N ASP A 7 0.33 -27.56 -17.69
CA ASP A 7 1.36 -28.16 -16.85
C ASP A 7 1.87 -27.18 -15.80
N LEU A 8 2.11 -25.90 -16.14
CA LEU A 8 2.46 -24.87 -15.16
C LEU A 8 1.30 -24.50 -14.21
N ALA A 9 0.06 -24.51 -14.72
CA ALA A 9 -1.12 -24.30 -13.89
C ALA A 9 -1.36 -25.48 -12.93
N GLN A 10 -1.05 -26.69 -13.38
CA GLN A 10 -1.11 -27.93 -12.61
C GLN A 10 0.04 -27.99 -11.59
N GLU A 11 1.28 -27.63 -11.96
CA GLU A 11 2.41 -27.48 -11.03
C GLU A 11 2.11 -26.47 -9.92
N LEU A 12 1.52 -25.32 -10.25
CA LEU A 12 1.09 -24.34 -9.24
C LEU A 12 -0.05 -24.88 -8.38
N SER A 13 -0.99 -25.63 -8.95
CA SER A 13 -2.08 -26.27 -8.21
C SER A 13 -1.57 -27.35 -7.24
N ASP A 14 -0.64 -28.18 -7.69
CA ASP A 14 -0.11 -29.32 -6.93
C ASP A 14 0.84 -28.86 -5.82
N HIS A 15 1.66 -27.84 -6.07
CA HIS A 15 2.54 -27.23 -5.06
C HIS A 15 1.77 -26.43 -3.99
N ILE A 16 0.59 -25.90 -4.35
CA ILE A 16 -0.34 -25.28 -3.39
C ILE A 16 -1.09 -26.34 -2.59
N LYS A 17 -1.42 -27.49 -3.19
CA LYS A 17 -2.21 -28.55 -2.56
C LYS A 17 -1.43 -29.30 -1.46
N GLU A 18 -0.18 -29.69 -1.70
CA GLU A 18 0.63 -30.39 -0.70
C GLU A 18 0.81 -29.57 0.59
N HIS A 19 1.03 -28.26 0.47
CA HIS A 19 1.16 -27.37 1.64
C HIS A 19 -0.18 -26.99 2.28
N VAL A 20 -1.28 -26.99 1.52
CA VAL A 20 -2.63 -26.86 2.07
C VAL A 20 -3.04 -28.12 2.83
N ASP A 21 -2.65 -29.31 2.36
CA ASP A 21 -2.93 -30.58 3.02
C ASP A 21 -2.04 -30.80 4.26
N GLU A 22 -0.79 -30.31 4.27
CA GLU A 22 0.04 -30.21 5.49
C GLU A 22 -0.56 -29.25 6.53
N LEU A 23 -1.04 -28.07 6.10
CA LEU A 23 -1.67 -27.09 6.99
C LEU A 23 -3.08 -27.49 7.42
N ALA A 24 -3.81 -28.24 6.60
CA ALA A 24 -5.09 -28.85 6.93
C ALA A 24 -4.89 -30.06 7.86
N GLY A 25 -3.82 -30.83 7.70
CA GLY A 25 -3.38 -31.90 8.60
C GLY A 25 -3.04 -31.39 10.00
N LEU A 26 -2.34 -30.26 10.08
CA LEU A 26 -2.08 -29.55 11.35
C LEU A 26 -3.36 -28.96 11.98
N ARG A 27 -4.44 -28.79 11.21
CA ARG A 27 -5.76 -28.33 11.68
C ARG A 27 -6.77 -29.47 11.92
N SER A 28 -6.62 -30.63 11.28
CA SER A 28 -7.52 -31.79 11.43
C SER A 28 -7.15 -32.68 12.62
N GLY A 29 -5.97 -32.49 13.22
CA GLY A 29 -5.67 -32.98 14.58
C GLY A 29 -6.51 -32.31 15.69
N ALA A 30 -7.34 -31.32 15.35
CA ALA A 30 -8.24 -30.63 16.26
C ALA A 30 -9.71 -30.82 15.85
N GLY A 31 -10.20 -32.06 15.85
CA GLY A 31 -11.66 -32.28 15.89
C GLY A 31 -12.20 -33.60 15.36
N ALA A 32 -11.95 -34.72 16.05
CA ALA A 32 -12.89 -35.84 16.10
C ALA A 32 -12.90 -36.39 17.54
N GLY A 33 -14.08 -36.42 18.15
CA GLY A 33 -14.30 -36.47 19.60
C GLY A 33 -14.00 -37.81 20.29
N GLY A 34 -13.88 -37.73 21.62
CA GLY A 34 -13.81 -38.89 22.51
C GLY A 34 -13.24 -38.53 23.88
N GLU A 35 -14.13 -38.16 24.80
CA GLU A 35 -14.04 -38.31 26.27
C GLU A 35 -12.92 -37.62 27.09
N GLY A 36 -13.38 -36.82 28.06
CA GLY A 36 -12.83 -36.79 29.41
C GLY A 36 -11.39 -36.31 29.61
N ARG A 37 -11.18 -34.98 29.75
CA ARG A 37 -10.19 -34.45 30.70
C ARG A 37 -10.32 -32.94 30.90
N LYS A 38 -10.59 -32.54 32.16
CA LYS A 38 -10.47 -31.16 32.68
C LYS A 38 -9.13 -30.56 32.26
N LYS A 39 -9.13 -29.54 31.39
CA LYS A 39 -7.92 -28.75 31.07
C LYS A 39 -8.14 -27.27 31.41
N LYS A 40 -7.16 -26.76 32.16
CA LYS A 40 -7.07 -25.45 32.80
C LYS A 40 -7.35 -24.28 31.84
N ARG A 41 -8.11 -23.28 32.33
CA ARG A 41 -8.31 -21.97 31.68
C ARG A 41 -6.93 -21.37 31.35
N ARG A 42 -6.55 -21.40 30.08
CA ARG A 42 -5.41 -20.62 29.56
C ARG A 42 -5.84 -19.15 29.54
N LYS A 43 -5.24 -18.37 30.43
CA LYS A 43 -5.33 -16.91 30.48
C LYS A 43 -5.01 -16.36 29.08
N LYS A 44 -5.96 -15.63 28.46
CA LYS A 44 -5.70 -14.80 27.28
C LYS A 44 -4.53 -13.87 27.64
N ARG A 45 -3.36 -14.11 27.05
CA ARG A 45 -2.27 -13.13 27.05
C ARG A 45 -2.75 -11.96 26.20
N LYS A 46 -2.93 -10.80 26.83
CA LYS A 46 -3.04 -9.53 26.10
C LYS A 46 -1.79 -9.39 25.22
N PRO A 47 -1.90 -8.90 23.98
CA PRO A 47 -0.71 -8.45 23.26
C PRO A 47 0.00 -7.43 24.15
N LYS A 48 1.33 -7.54 24.27
CA LYS A 48 2.16 -6.47 24.84
C LYS A 48 1.85 -5.22 24.01
N GLY A 49 1.39 -4.17 24.67
CA GLY A 49 1.18 -2.89 24.01
C GLY A 49 2.49 -2.45 23.38
N ALA A 50 2.41 -1.91 22.17
CA ALA A 50 3.43 -0.97 21.71
C ALA A 50 3.49 0.13 22.78
N ASP A 51 4.66 0.33 23.35
CA ASP A 51 4.86 1.30 24.41
C ASP A 51 4.54 2.69 23.85
N LEU A 52 3.39 3.25 24.25
CA LEU A 52 3.08 4.65 24.03
C LEU A 52 4.21 5.48 24.69
N PRO A 53 4.63 6.61 24.09
CA PRO A 53 5.68 7.44 24.69
C PRO A 53 5.32 7.76 26.14
N GLU A 54 6.14 7.34 27.10
CA GLU A 54 5.92 7.65 28.51
C GLU A 54 6.15 9.15 28.73
N GLY A 55 5.06 9.87 28.99
CA GLY A 55 5.08 11.32 29.21
C GLY A 55 3.66 11.91 29.26
N PRO A 56 3.49 13.18 29.68
CA PRO A 56 2.21 13.86 29.55
C PRO A 56 1.81 13.90 28.08
N VAL A 57 0.56 13.53 27.78
CA VAL A 57 0.01 13.59 26.42
C VAL A 57 0.04 15.06 25.98
N PRO A 58 0.76 15.40 24.89
CA PRO A 58 0.87 16.79 24.46
C PRO A 58 -0.45 17.30 23.89
N GLU A 59 -0.60 18.62 23.85
CA GLU A 59 -1.65 19.26 23.05
C GLU A 59 -1.27 19.14 21.58
N LEU A 60 -1.87 18.18 20.87
CA LEU A 60 -1.48 17.76 19.52
C LEU A 60 -1.50 18.92 18.53
N MET A 61 -2.55 19.75 18.56
CA MET A 61 -2.69 20.90 17.66
C MET A 61 -1.66 22.01 17.93
N GLY A 62 -1.02 22.01 19.11
CA GLY A 62 0.10 22.90 19.44
C GLY A 62 1.47 22.41 18.96
N LEU A 63 1.56 21.18 18.46
CA LEU A 63 2.79 20.60 17.94
C LEU A 63 3.00 20.94 16.45
N PRO A 64 4.26 20.98 15.97
CA PRO A 64 4.54 21.01 14.52
C PRO A 64 3.94 19.78 13.79
N PRO A 65 3.56 19.90 12.50
CA PRO A 65 2.93 18.80 11.75
C PRO A 65 3.73 17.49 11.71
N GLY A 66 5.07 17.58 11.63
CA GLY A 66 5.95 16.42 11.76
C GLY A 66 5.77 15.65 13.08
N GLU A 67 5.62 16.36 14.20
CA GLU A 67 5.36 15.77 15.51
C GLU A 67 3.92 15.27 15.62
N GLN A 68 2.95 15.99 15.07
CA GLN A 68 1.56 15.52 14.98
C GLN A 68 1.51 14.15 14.28
N ALA A 69 2.20 14.03 13.14
CA ALA A 69 2.27 12.78 12.39
C ALA A 69 2.92 11.64 13.20
N ARG A 70 3.97 11.91 13.97
CA ARG A 70 4.60 10.92 14.87
C ARG A 70 3.60 10.36 15.88
N TRP A 71 2.76 11.20 16.48
CA TRP A 71 1.73 10.76 17.43
C TRP A 71 0.55 10.03 16.77
N ILE A 72 0.16 10.42 15.55
CA ILE A 72 -1.00 9.86 14.84
C ILE A 72 -0.65 8.52 14.18
N PHE A 73 0.45 8.48 13.42
CA PHE A 73 0.84 7.31 12.63
C PHE A 73 1.75 6.36 13.41
N MET A 74 2.39 6.83 14.49
CA MET A 74 3.30 6.05 15.33
C MET A 74 4.45 5.49 14.48
N GLU A 75 4.74 4.20 14.62
CA GLU A 75 5.77 3.49 13.87
C GLU A 75 5.58 3.57 12.35
N ARG A 76 4.36 3.87 11.86
CA ARG A 76 4.07 4.00 10.42
C ARG A 76 4.44 5.36 9.84
N TYR A 77 4.87 6.32 10.66
CA TYR A 77 5.38 7.58 10.14
C TYR A 77 6.76 7.36 9.52
N ILE A 78 6.88 7.68 8.22
CA ILE A 78 8.14 7.61 7.47
C ILE A 78 8.52 9.05 7.11
N SER A 79 9.61 9.58 7.70
CA SER A 79 10.04 10.95 7.45
C SER A 79 10.60 11.14 6.04
N LEU A 80 10.75 12.39 5.59
CA LEU A 80 11.33 12.67 4.27
C LEU A 80 12.78 12.18 4.19
N GLU A 81 13.57 12.35 5.24
CA GLU A 81 14.95 11.86 5.32
C GLU A 81 15.00 10.32 5.20
N LYS A 82 14.03 9.62 5.79
CA LYS A 82 13.96 8.16 5.65
C LYS A 82 13.60 7.76 4.22
N HIS A 83 12.76 8.53 3.52
CA HIS A 83 12.52 8.32 2.10
C HIS A 83 13.80 8.54 1.28
N GLU A 84 14.55 9.62 1.52
CA GLU A 84 15.84 9.87 0.86
C GLU A 84 16.82 8.71 1.04
N GLU A 85 16.96 8.22 2.28
CA GLU A 85 17.81 7.07 2.61
C GLU A 85 17.41 5.83 1.80
N ILE A 86 16.11 5.49 1.77
CA ILE A 86 15.61 4.31 1.05
C ILE A 86 15.85 4.49 -0.46
N LEU A 87 15.55 5.67 -1.00
CA LEU A 87 15.69 5.98 -2.43
C LEU A 87 17.16 6.14 -2.86
N GLY A 88 18.09 6.25 -1.92
CA GLY A 88 19.51 6.54 -2.16
C GLY A 88 19.74 7.96 -2.68
N LEU A 89 18.80 8.88 -2.45
CA LEU A 89 18.86 10.25 -2.94
C LEU A 89 19.34 11.20 -1.84
N SER A 90 19.83 12.37 -2.26
CA SER A 90 20.07 13.51 -1.40
C SER A 90 19.54 14.74 -2.11
N LEU A 91 18.37 15.19 -1.69
CA LEU A 91 17.71 16.39 -2.19
C LEU A 91 18.51 17.62 -1.74
N GLU A 92 18.53 18.63 -2.59
CA GLU A 92 19.05 19.94 -2.20
C GLU A 92 18.20 20.52 -1.08
N SER A 93 18.80 21.30 -0.18
CA SER A 93 18.12 21.78 1.04
C SER A 93 16.85 22.58 0.76
N GLU A 94 16.82 23.34 -0.33
CA GLU A 94 15.64 24.12 -0.76
C GLU A 94 14.50 23.18 -1.21
N VAL A 95 14.82 22.18 -2.03
CA VAL A 95 13.86 21.16 -2.52
C VAL A 95 13.34 20.29 -1.37
N PHE A 96 14.23 19.92 -0.45
CA PHE A 96 13.86 19.20 0.76
C PHE A 96 12.84 20.01 1.60
N ALA A 97 13.13 21.29 1.83
CA ALA A 97 12.25 22.17 2.60
C ALA A 97 10.88 22.32 1.93
N GLU A 98 10.83 22.47 0.62
CA GLU A 98 9.57 22.54 -0.16
C GLU A 98 8.73 21.27 0.03
N HIS A 99 9.34 20.09 -0.08
CA HIS A 99 8.65 18.82 0.10
C HIS A 99 8.25 18.56 1.56
N GLN A 100 9.00 19.07 2.52
CA GLN A 100 8.62 19.04 3.93
C GLN A 100 7.44 19.98 4.22
N GLU A 101 7.38 21.15 3.58
CA GLU A 101 6.23 22.04 3.67
C GLU A 101 4.97 21.43 3.02
N ALA A 102 5.14 20.70 1.91
CA ALA A 102 4.05 19.93 1.32
C ALA A 102 3.52 18.82 2.26
N PHE A 103 4.40 18.17 3.03
CA PHE A 103 3.98 17.24 4.08
C PHE A 103 3.17 17.94 5.18
N ASP A 104 3.67 19.08 5.64
CA ASP A 104 3.03 19.86 6.70
C ASP A 104 1.63 20.30 6.29
N ARG A 105 1.43 20.69 5.02
CA ARG A 105 0.11 20.97 4.44
C ARG A 105 -0.78 19.73 4.43
N LEU A 106 -0.29 18.58 3.97
CA LEU A 106 -1.04 17.32 3.99
C LEU A 106 -1.56 16.98 5.39
N ILE A 107 -0.71 17.08 6.43
CA ILE A 107 -1.13 16.78 7.80
C ILE A 107 -2.20 17.74 8.30
N LYS A 108 -2.06 19.04 8.02
CA LYS A 108 -3.07 20.04 8.38
C LYS A 108 -4.41 19.74 7.69
N ASP A 109 -4.38 19.48 6.38
CA ASP A 109 -5.59 19.16 5.61
C ASP A 109 -6.29 17.91 6.15
N LEU A 110 -5.51 16.86 6.46
CA LEU A 110 -6.02 15.63 7.05
C LEU A 110 -6.67 15.84 8.42
N LEU A 111 -6.19 16.78 9.22
CA LEU A 111 -6.77 17.09 10.53
C LEU A 111 -7.99 18.02 10.45
N LEU A 112 -8.17 18.71 9.33
CA LEU A 112 -9.35 19.54 9.05
C LEU A 112 -10.51 18.76 8.43
N LEU A 113 -10.32 17.50 8.05
CA LEU A 113 -11.40 16.67 7.51
C LEU A 113 -12.47 16.38 8.60
N PRO A 114 -13.77 16.38 8.26
CA PRO A 114 -14.84 16.13 9.23
C PRO A 114 -14.65 14.87 10.08
N ARG A 115 -14.16 13.78 9.49
CA ARG A 115 -13.91 12.50 10.19
C ARG A 115 -12.81 12.53 11.27
N SER A 116 -11.90 13.50 11.21
CA SER A 116 -10.76 13.65 12.14
C SER A 116 -10.88 14.90 13.00
N LEU A 117 -11.62 15.90 12.54
CA LEU A 117 -11.76 17.22 13.17
C LEU A 117 -12.21 17.12 14.63
N GLU A 118 -13.28 16.37 14.92
CA GLU A 118 -13.77 16.23 16.29
C GLU A 118 -12.72 15.63 17.24
N ALA A 119 -11.97 14.63 16.76
CA ALA A 119 -10.90 14.02 17.54
C ALA A 119 -9.71 14.97 17.70
N ALA A 120 -9.38 15.77 16.68
CA ALA A 120 -8.35 16.79 16.74
C ALA A 120 -8.68 17.91 17.75
N GLU A 121 -9.90 18.46 17.69
CA GLU A 121 -10.37 19.52 18.59
C GLU A 121 -10.39 19.08 20.06
N LYS A 122 -10.71 17.81 20.31
CA LYS A 122 -10.75 17.22 21.66
C LYS A 122 -9.38 16.74 22.16
N ASN A 123 -8.32 16.90 21.37
CA ASN A 123 -7.01 16.31 21.62
C ASN A 123 -7.08 14.78 21.85
N ASP A 124 -8.02 14.08 21.19
CA ASP A 124 -8.18 12.63 21.27
C ASP A 124 -7.21 11.92 20.32
N ILE A 125 -5.94 11.83 20.74
CA ILE A 125 -4.88 11.15 19.99
C ILE A 125 -5.26 9.69 19.71
N THR A 126 -5.91 9.00 20.66
CA THR A 126 -6.33 7.59 20.45
C THR A 126 -7.43 7.49 19.38
N GLY A 127 -8.36 8.44 19.35
CA GLY A 127 -9.35 8.60 18.29
C GLY A 127 -8.69 8.76 16.93
N LEU A 128 -7.74 9.69 16.82
CA LEU A 128 -6.98 9.93 15.58
C LEU A 128 -6.19 8.68 15.14
N GLN A 129 -5.49 8.02 16.06
CA GLN A 129 -4.76 6.78 15.77
C GLN A 129 -5.67 5.68 15.21
N LYS A 130 -6.93 5.61 15.65
CA LYS A 130 -7.94 4.69 15.09
C LYS A 130 -8.39 5.11 13.71
N VAL A 131 -8.65 6.41 13.50
CA VAL A 131 -9.04 6.97 12.20
C VAL A 131 -7.98 6.69 11.13
N PHE A 132 -6.70 6.75 11.50
CA PHE A 132 -5.54 6.54 10.62
C PHE A 132 -4.89 5.16 10.76
N ALA A 133 -5.54 4.19 11.41
CA ALA A 133 -4.94 2.90 11.72
C ALA A 133 -4.55 2.06 10.49
N GLY A 134 -5.20 2.27 9.35
CA GLY A 134 -4.88 1.61 8.10
C GLY A 134 -3.96 2.42 7.19
N CYS A 135 -3.55 3.62 7.59
CA CYS A 135 -2.95 4.59 6.69
C CYS A 135 -1.44 4.75 6.91
N VAL A 136 -0.72 4.99 5.81
CA VAL A 136 0.70 5.33 5.79
C VAL A 136 0.91 6.54 4.87
N PRO A 137 1.43 7.68 5.37
CA PRO A 137 1.89 8.77 4.52
C PRO A 137 3.14 8.32 3.74
N ILE A 138 3.13 8.48 2.42
CA ILE A 138 4.24 8.11 1.54
C ILE A 138 4.61 9.28 0.66
N PHE A 139 5.89 9.61 0.60
CA PHE A 139 6.44 10.55 -0.38
C PHE A 139 6.78 9.78 -1.66
N ARG A 140 6.07 10.11 -2.75
CA ARG A 140 6.31 9.53 -4.07
C ARG A 140 7.22 10.43 -4.88
N TYR A 141 8.46 10.00 -5.05
CA TYR A 141 9.45 10.68 -5.89
C TYR A 141 9.66 9.91 -7.21
N PRO A 142 9.68 10.60 -8.37
CA PRO A 142 9.77 9.94 -9.67
C PRO A 142 11.17 9.45 -10.00
N GLN A 143 12.14 9.59 -9.10
CA GLN A 143 13.53 9.16 -9.29
C GLN A 143 14.01 8.29 -8.13
N ILE A 144 15.00 7.45 -8.41
CA ILE A 144 15.79 6.68 -7.44
C ILE A 144 17.27 6.76 -7.81
N ALA A 145 18.16 6.46 -6.88
CA ALA A 145 19.58 6.37 -7.19
C ALA A 145 19.87 5.26 -8.21
N ALA A 146 20.64 5.57 -9.26
CA ALA A 146 21.18 4.55 -10.14
C ALA A 146 22.39 3.86 -9.50
N ALA A 147 22.75 2.68 -10.02
CA ALA A 147 23.97 1.97 -9.63
C ALA A 147 25.25 2.79 -9.84
N GLU A 148 25.22 3.78 -10.74
CA GLU A 148 26.33 4.66 -11.11
C GLU A 148 26.31 5.99 -10.30
N GLY A 149 25.38 6.14 -9.36
CA GLY A 149 25.29 7.28 -8.43
C GLY A 149 24.45 8.47 -8.90
N ALA A 150 24.13 8.57 -10.19
CA ALA A 150 23.21 9.59 -10.70
C ALA A 150 21.74 9.19 -10.49
N PRO A 151 20.81 10.12 -10.19
CA PRO A 151 19.39 9.82 -10.16
C PRO A 151 18.88 9.31 -11.51
N THR A 152 18.03 8.29 -11.49
CA THR A 152 17.33 7.76 -12.67
C THR A 152 15.83 7.68 -12.40
N ASP A 153 15.03 7.72 -13.47
CA ASP A 153 13.59 7.58 -13.36
C ASP A 153 13.17 6.28 -12.67
N THR A 154 12.17 6.37 -11.81
CA THR A 154 11.56 5.23 -11.14
C THR A 154 10.77 4.41 -12.15
N SER A 155 11.35 3.29 -12.58
CA SER A 155 10.74 2.32 -13.48
C SER A 155 10.75 0.92 -12.86
N LEU A 156 9.95 -0.01 -13.40
CA LEU A 156 10.00 -1.41 -12.96
C LEU A 156 11.38 -2.05 -13.16
N GLU A 157 12.14 -1.60 -14.15
CA GLU A 157 13.51 -2.06 -14.37
C GLU A 157 14.44 -1.54 -13.28
N ASN A 158 14.42 -0.24 -13.01
CA ASN A 158 15.29 0.39 -12.02
C ASN A 158 14.95 -0.06 -10.59
N LEU A 159 13.65 -0.24 -10.27
CA LEU A 159 13.24 -0.82 -8.99
C LEU A 159 13.76 -2.25 -8.80
N ARG A 160 13.81 -3.07 -9.86
CA ARG A 160 14.36 -4.44 -9.78
C ARG A 160 15.86 -4.46 -9.58
N LEU A 161 16.57 -3.53 -10.21
CA LEU A 161 18.02 -3.40 -10.07
C LEU A 161 18.39 -2.91 -8.67
N THR A 162 17.65 -1.93 -8.15
CA THR A 162 17.90 -1.29 -6.85
C THR A 162 17.45 -2.16 -5.68
N TYR A 163 16.29 -2.82 -5.79
CA TYR A 163 15.70 -3.65 -4.74
C TYR A 163 15.51 -5.11 -5.17
N PRO A 164 16.57 -5.85 -5.55
CA PRO A 164 16.45 -7.18 -6.14
C PRO A 164 15.84 -8.21 -5.17
N THR A 165 15.98 -7.98 -3.86
CA THR A 165 15.37 -8.78 -2.80
C THR A 165 13.84 -8.76 -2.85
N TYR A 166 13.22 -7.73 -3.45
CA TYR A 166 11.76 -7.62 -3.57
C TYR A 166 11.18 -8.39 -4.75
N PHE A 167 12.00 -8.93 -5.65
CA PHE A 167 11.48 -9.54 -6.87
C PHE A 167 11.86 -11.01 -7.01
N TYR A 168 10.99 -11.76 -7.69
CA TYR A 168 11.36 -13.06 -8.25
C TYR A 168 12.29 -12.88 -9.45
N LYS A 169 13.09 -13.92 -9.75
CA LYS A 169 14.01 -13.95 -10.88
C LYS A 169 13.29 -13.60 -12.19
N ARG A 170 13.87 -12.68 -12.96
CA ARG A 170 13.28 -12.18 -14.22
C ARG A 170 13.22 -13.31 -15.26
N ARG A 171 12.13 -13.34 -16.04
CA ARG A 171 12.06 -14.15 -17.27
C ARG A 171 12.87 -13.46 -18.38
N LYS A 172 13.37 -14.23 -19.36
CA LYS A 172 14.26 -13.73 -20.43
C LYS A 172 13.66 -12.63 -21.33
N LYS A 173 12.32 -12.49 -21.39
CA LYS A 173 11.65 -11.48 -22.21
C LYS A 173 10.86 -10.51 -21.34
N PRO A 174 11.04 -9.19 -21.49
CA PRO A 174 10.26 -8.20 -20.75
C PRO A 174 8.79 -8.23 -21.17
N ASN A 175 7.89 -8.07 -20.19
CA ASN A 175 6.46 -7.98 -20.45
C ASN A 175 6.06 -6.60 -20.97
N TRP A 176 4.90 -6.52 -21.66
CA TRP A 176 4.41 -5.25 -22.22
C TRP A 176 4.15 -4.16 -21.17
N PHE A 177 3.89 -4.53 -19.92
CA PHE A 177 3.63 -3.59 -18.84
C PHE A 177 4.91 -3.08 -18.17
N GLU A 178 6.08 -3.63 -18.49
CA GLU A 178 7.36 -3.14 -17.94
C GLU A 178 7.74 -1.74 -18.45
N LYS A 179 7.10 -1.27 -19.52
CA LYS A 179 7.27 0.07 -20.10
C LYS A 179 6.22 1.09 -19.61
N ARG A 180 5.63 0.86 -18.43
CA ARG A 180 4.64 1.78 -17.87
C ARG A 180 5.35 2.84 -17.05
N ASP A 181 4.92 4.09 -17.24
CA ASP A 181 5.44 5.24 -16.52
C ASP A 181 5.04 5.20 -15.05
N PHE A 182 5.79 5.95 -14.23
CA PHE A 182 5.58 6.03 -12.79
C PHE A 182 4.18 6.55 -12.47
N TYR A 183 3.76 7.67 -13.08
CA TYR A 183 2.43 8.23 -12.89
C TYR A 183 1.47 7.78 -14.00
N THR A 184 0.25 7.42 -13.62
CA THR A 184 -0.85 7.16 -14.57
C THR A 184 -1.80 8.34 -14.76
N GLU A 185 -1.59 9.45 -14.04
CA GLU A 185 -2.55 10.56 -13.88
C GLU A 185 -2.00 11.94 -14.30
N ALA A 186 -2.91 12.93 -14.33
CA ALA A 186 -2.73 14.25 -14.94
C ALA A 186 -1.81 15.23 -14.18
N VAL A 187 -1.44 14.92 -12.93
CA VAL A 187 -0.51 15.75 -12.14
C VAL A 187 0.81 14.99 -12.02
N PRO A 188 1.76 15.12 -12.94
CA PRO A 188 3.09 14.53 -12.78
C PRO A 188 3.90 15.35 -11.77
N GLY A 189 4.54 14.70 -10.79
CA GLY A 189 5.49 15.37 -9.89
C GLY A 189 5.64 14.70 -8.50
N PRO A 190 6.76 15.00 -7.81
CA PRO A 190 6.95 14.65 -6.40
C PRO A 190 5.76 15.06 -5.53
N ARG A 191 5.29 14.18 -4.65
CA ARG A 191 4.16 14.51 -3.76
C ARG A 191 4.06 13.59 -2.55
N TRP A 192 3.42 14.10 -1.51
CA TRP A 192 2.93 13.30 -0.40
C TRP A 192 1.54 12.76 -0.69
N VAL A 193 1.32 11.50 -0.33
CA VAL A 193 0.04 10.83 -0.47
C VAL A 193 -0.29 10.04 0.79
N LEU A 194 -1.58 9.81 1.06
CA LEU A 194 -2.02 8.92 2.12
C LEU A 194 -2.41 7.56 1.53
N CYS A 195 -1.64 6.52 1.86
CA CYS A 195 -1.84 5.17 1.34
C CYS A 195 -2.58 4.28 2.33
N GLU A 196 -3.61 3.58 1.84
CA GLU A 196 -4.33 2.56 2.59
C GLU A 196 -3.60 1.20 2.51
N THR A 197 -3.31 0.62 3.67
CA THR A 197 -2.70 -0.71 3.82
C THR A 197 -3.68 -1.83 3.48
N GLU A 198 -4.98 -1.60 3.69
CA GLU A 198 -6.04 -2.51 3.27
C GLU A 198 -6.45 -2.28 1.80
N TYR A 199 -6.67 -3.36 1.05
CA TYR A 199 -7.14 -3.24 -0.32
C TYR A 199 -8.67 -3.11 -0.38
N LEU A 200 -9.16 -2.29 -1.30
CA LEU A 200 -10.56 -2.28 -1.69
C LEU A 200 -10.85 -3.49 -2.57
N ASN A 201 -11.71 -4.39 -2.11
CA ASN A 201 -12.11 -5.54 -2.91
C ASN A 201 -12.99 -5.09 -4.11
N CYS A 202 -12.45 -5.22 -5.32
CA CYS A 202 -13.06 -4.78 -6.58
C CYS A 202 -13.71 -5.93 -7.38
N THR A 203 -13.97 -7.07 -6.73
CA THR A 203 -14.47 -8.35 -7.31
C THR A 203 -15.55 -8.28 -8.38
N LEU A 204 -16.35 -7.22 -8.48
CA LEU A 204 -17.54 -7.22 -9.33
C LEU A 204 -17.77 -5.96 -10.18
N ARG A 205 -17.06 -4.82 -10.00
CA ARG A 205 -17.32 -3.55 -10.73
C ARG A 205 -16.07 -2.65 -10.81
N SER A 206 -16.14 -1.62 -11.65
CA SER A 206 -15.05 -0.65 -11.90
C SER A 206 -14.39 -0.16 -10.60
N PRO A 207 -13.04 -0.11 -10.51
CA PRO A 207 -12.35 0.44 -9.35
C PRO A 207 -12.82 1.86 -9.02
N ASP A 208 -13.18 2.64 -10.04
CA ASP A 208 -13.68 4.02 -9.92
C ASP A 208 -14.80 4.13 -8.89
N ARG A 209 -15.84 3.28 -8.93
CA ARG A 209 -16.94 3.35 -7.96
C ARG A 209 -16.48 3.04 -6.52
N LYS A 210 -15.52 2.14 -6.37
CA LYS A 210 -14.95 1.80 -5.04
C LYS A 210 -14.07 2.93 -4.52
N LEU A 211 -13.29 3.54 -5.39
CA LEU A 211 -12.44 4.69 -5.07
C LEU A 211 -13.29 5.93 -4.75
N SER A 212 -14.34 6.22 -5.51
CA SER A 212 -15.28 7.30 -5.19
C SER A 212 -15.93 7.07 -3.82
N GLY A 213 -16.38 5.84 -3.53
CA GLY A 213 -16.93 5.52 -2.21
C GLY A 213 -15.89 5.61 -1.08
N TYR A 214 -14.62 5.33 -1.38
CA TYR A 214 -13.52 5.54 -0.44
C TYR A 214 -13.27 7.03 -0.19
N ALA A 215 -13.17 7.87 -1.23
CA ALA A 215 -13.07 9.32 -1.08
C ALA A 215 -14.23 9.89 -0.26
N SER A 216 -15.47 9.48 -0.55
CA SER A 216 -16.64 9.93 0.21
C SER A 216 -16.59 9.50 1.69
N ALA A 217 -15.99 8.35 2.02
CA ALA A 217 -15.76 7.94 3.41
C ALA A 217 -14.65 8.75 4.12
N TRP A 218 -13.93 9.58 3.37
CA TRP A 218 -13.01 10.60 3.86
C TRP A 218 -13.59 12.01 3.76
N ASP A 219 -14.87 12.14 3.43
CA ASP A 219 -15.55 13.42 3.17
C ASP A 219 -14.88 14.23 2.03
N LEU A 220 -14.27 13.51 1.08
CA LEU A 220 -13.54 14.09 -0.05
C LEU A 220 -14.26 13.84 -1.39
N PRO A 221 -14.07 14.75 -2.35
CA PRO A 221 -14.46 14.52 -3.74
C PRO A 221 -13.77 13.30 -4.38
N PRO A 222 -14.40 12.61 -5.35
CA PRO A 222 -13.86 11.39 -5.97
C PRO A 222 -12.45 11.51 -6.55
N GLU A 223 -12.07 12.69 -7.02
CA GLU A 223 -10.76 13.00 -7.63
C GLU A 223 -9.57 12.86 -6.66
N PHE A 224 -9.84 12.87 -5.34
CA PHE A 224 -8.81 12.67 -4.33
C PHE A 224 -8.43 11.18 -4.21
N ALA A 225 -9.31 10.24 -4.54
CA ALA A 225 -9.03 8.81 -4.43
C ALA A 225 -8.61 8.21 -5.77
N GLN A 226 -7.35 7.82 -5.86
CA GLN A 226 -6.72 7.45 -7.13
C GLN A 226 -6.37 5.96 -7.19
N GLN A 227 -6.40 5.40 -8.41
CA GLN A 227 -5.85 4.08 -8.66
C GLN A 227 -4.37 4.21 -8.98
N LYS A 228 -3.52 3.62 -8.14
CA LYS A 228 -2.07 3.56 -8.36
C LYS A 228 -1.73 2.91 -9.70
N SER A 229 -0.71 3.45 -10.36
CA SER A 229 0.04 2.71 -11.38
C SER A 229 0.66 1.45 -10.76
N ILE A 230 1.10 0.50 -11.60
CA ILE A 230 1.83 -0.68 -11.08
C ILE A 230 3.18 -0.29 -10.51
N VAL A 231 3.77 0.81 -10.97
CA VAL A 231 5.07 1.26 -10.50
C VAL A 231 4.89 1.93 -9.14
N GLU A 232 3.83 2.73 -8.95
CA GLU A 232 3.44 3.30 -7.65
C GLU A 232 3.09 2.22 -6.63
N ASP A 233 2.30 1.22 -7.00
CA ASP A 233 1.94 0.11 -6.09
C ASP A 233 3.20 -0.66 -5.63
N ILE A 234 4.17 -0.89 -6.53
CA ILE A 234 5.43 -1.55 -6.18
C ILE A 234 6.33 -0.64 -5.34
N TYR A 235 6.45 0.62 -5.73
CA TYR A 235 7.20 1.63 -5.00
C TYR A 235 6.73 1.72 -3.55
N ASP A 236 5.42 1.89 -3.33
CA ASP A 236 4.84 2.00 -2.00
C ASP A 236 5.13 0.74 -1.15
N ARG A 237 5.04 -0.46 -1.76
CA ARG A 237 5.37 -1.72 -1.07
C ARG A 237 6.83 -1.81 -0.64
N ILE A 238 7.74 -1.30 -1.49
CA ILE A 238 9.17 -1.26 -1.19
C ILE A 238 9.44 -0.26 -0.08
N ILE A 239 8.97 0.99 -0.20
CA ILE A 239 9.15 2.04 0.81
C ILE A 239 8.68 1.56 2.18
N VAL A 240 7.47 1.00 2.26
CA VAL A 240 6.91 0.50 3.52
C VAL A 240 7.72 -0.69 4.06
N GLY A 241 8.11 -1.63 3.19
CA GLY A 241 8.91 -2.77 3.62
C GLY A 241 10.30 -2.38 4.12
N GLU A 242 10.97 -1.44 3.46
CA GLU A 242 12.30 -0.95 3.84
C GLU A 242 12.24 -0.08 5.11
N ALA A 243 11.22 0.77 5.23
CA ALA A 243 11.07 1.65 6.38
C ALA A 243 10.67 0.91 7.66
N LEU A 244 9.72 -0.04 7.55
CA LEU A 244 9.07 -0.65 8.71
C LEU A 244 9.57 -2.07 8.99
N GLY A 245 10.33 -2.69 8.08
CA GLY A 245 10.76 -4.08 8.21
C GLY A 245 9.62 -5.10 8.14
N GLU A 246 8.42 -4.66 7.72
CA GLU A 246 7.22 -5.46 7.69
C GLU A 246 6.57 -5.43 6.30
N ASP A 247 5.99 -6.56 5.88
CA ASP A 247 5.07 -6.55 4.76
C ASP A 247 3.65 -6.13 5.21
N LEU A 248 3.45 -4.86 5.57
CA LEU A 248 2.11 -4.36 5.95
C LEU A 248 1.08 -4.65 4.85
N PHE A 249 1.47 -4.46 3.59
CA PHE A 249 0.65 -4.81 2.43
C PHE A 249 0.58 -6.31 2.13
N ALA A 250 1.10 -7.23 2.97
CA ALA A 250 0.96 -8.69 2.82
C ALA A 250 0.08 -9.35 3.91
N GLY A 251 -0.36 -8.61 4.93
CA GLY A 251 -0.78 -9.15 6.23
C GLY A 251 -1.94 -10.16 6.30
N ASN A 252 -2.81 -10.32 5.29
CA ASN A 252 -4.09 -11.04 5.49
C ASN A 252 -4.48 -12.13 4.47
N THR A 253 -3.70 -12.37 3.41
CA THR A 253 -3.78 -13.47 2.40
C THR A 253 -3.18 -12.91 1.12
N ASN A 254 -2.34 -13.68 0.41
CA ASN A 254 -1.72 -13.38 -0.90
C ASN A 254 -2.20 -12.05 -1.50
N ASN A 255 -1.49 -10.95 -1.25
CA ASN A 255 -2.00 -9.62 -1.57
C ASN A 255 -1.93 -9.37 -3.07
N VAL A 256 -3.07 -9.59 -3.73
CA VAL A 256 -3.25 -9.41 -5.16
C VAL A 256 -3.97 -8.07 -5.39
N THR A 257 -3.32 -7.13 -6.05
CA THR A 257 -3.96 -5.93 -6.60
C THR A 257 -4.10 -6.03 -8.11
N SER A 258 -4.94 -5.19 -8.69
CA SER A 258 -5.01 -5.04 -10.14
C SER A 258 -4.99 -3.57 -10.57
N THR A 259 -4.25 -3.31 -11.64
CA THR A 259 -4.23 -2.01 -12.32
C THR A 259 -4.73 -2.20 -13.75
N ARG A 260 -5.68 -1.35 -14.16
CA ARG A 260 -6.28 -1.39 -15.50
C ARG A 260 -5.58 -0.38 -16.40
N TYR A 261 -5.15 -0.83 -17.57
CA TYR A 261 -4.58 0.02 -18.60
C TYR A 261 -5.46 0.01 -19.84
N ARG A 262 -5.80 1.21 -20.33
CA ARG A 262 -6.45 1.37 -21.64
C ARG A 262 -5.41 1.12 -22.73
N ALA A 263 -5.64 0.14 -23.60
CA ALA A 263 -4.87 -0.02 -24.84
C ALA A 263 -5.79 0.21 -26.04
N ARG A 264 -5.22 0.63 -27.19
CA ARG A 264 -5.94 1.10 -28.40
C ARG A 264 -7.14 0.24 -28.84
N LYS A 265 -7.17 -1.06 -28.55
CA LYS A 265 -8.24 -1.98 -28.95
C LYS A 265 -8.76 -2.90 -27.82
N ALA A 266 -8.19 -2.84 -26.62
CA ALA A 266 -8.56 -3.75 -25.53
C ALA A 266 -8.18 -3.19 -24.16
N GLN A 267 -8.93 -3.56 -23.13
CA GLN A 267 -8.49 -3.36 -21.75
C GLN A 267 -7.44 -4.41 -21.39
N ARG A 268 -6.33 -3.96 -20.80
CA ARG A 268 -5.30 -4.86 -20.27
C ARG A 268 -5.25 -4.72 -18.75
N LEU A 269 -5.12 -5.86 -18.08
CA LEU A 269 -5.01 -5.91 -16.63
C LEU A 269 -3.60 -6.34 -16.26
N VAL A 270 -3.02 -5.69 -15.26
CA VAL A 270 -1.80 -6.15 -14.61
C VAL A 270 -2.16 -6.46 -13.17
N LEU A 271 -1.75 -7.64 -12.71
CA LEU A 271 -1.89 -8.07 -11.33
C LEU A 271 -0.54 -7.94 -10.64
N THR A 272 -0.50 -7.25 -9.51
CA THR A 272 0.66 -7.24 -8.62
C THR A 272 0.36 -8.17 -7.46
N VAL A 273 1.27 -9.09 -7.18
CA VAL A 273 1.11 -10.06 -6.09
C VAL A 273 2.33 -10.00 -5.19
N GLN A 274 2.12 -9.75 -3.90
CA GLN A 274 3.17 -9.80 -2.88
C GLN A 274 2.99 -11.00 -1.95
N ARG A 275 4.06 -11.78 -1.78
CA ARG A 275 4.17 -12.89 -0.84
C ARG A 275 5.56 -12.89 -0.20
N VAL A 276 5.65 -12.74 1.12
CA VAL A 276 6.89 -12.87 1.89
C VAL A 276 8.01 -12.01 1.28
N HIS A 277 7.80 -10.70 1.26
CA HIS A 277 8.66 -9.66 0.69
C HIS A 277 8.94 -9.79 -0.81
N LYS A 278 8.34 -10.76 -1.51
CA LYS A 278 8.53 -10.98 -2.95
C LYS A 278 7.31 -10.56 -3.74
N ILE A 279 7.57 -9.76 -4.76
CA ILE A 279 6.61 -9.19 -5.70
C ILE A 279 6.74 -9.92 -7.04
N THR A 280 5.60 -10.40 -7.54
CA THR A 280 5.44 -10.89 -8.91
C THR A 280 4.37 -10.07 -9.65
N LEU A 281 4.54 -9.97 -10.97
CA LEU A 281 3.65 -9.24 -11.85
C LEU A 281 3.09 -10.17 -12.91
N HIS A 282 1.77 -10.14 -13.12
CA HIS A 282 1.10 -10.93 -14.14
C HIS A 282 0.22 -10.04 -15.01
N GLY A 283 0.58 -9.90 -16.28
CA GLY A 283 -0.25 -9.21 -17.27
C GLY A 283 -1.19 -10.17 -17.97
N LYS A 284 -2.48 -9.83 -18.04
CA LYS A 284 -3.47 -10.57 -18.83
C LYS A 284 -4.14 -9.66 -19.86
N GLY A 285 -4.34 -10.19 -21.05
CA GLY A 285 -5.29 -9.62 -22.02
C GLY A 285 -6.70 -10.02 -21.60
N ASN A 286 -7.61 -9.04 -21.52
CA ASN A 286 -8.99 -9.18 -21.05
C ASN A 286 -9.13 -9.49 -19.54
N ILE A 287 -10.25 -9.10 -18.95
CA ILE A 287 -10.59 -9.36 -17.54
C ILE A 287 -11.02 -10.83 -17.44
N PRO A 288 -10.33 -11.69 -16.68
CA PRO A 288 -10.68 -13.10 -16.62
C PRO A 288 -12.01 -13.32 -15.88
N HIS A 289 -12.88 -14.19 -16.42
CA HIS A 289 -14.12 -14.60 -15.78
C HIS A 289 -13.82 -15.56 -14.61
N TRP A 290 -13.72 -15.04 -13.39
CA TRP A 290 -13.48 -15.87 -12.21
C TRP A 290 -14.83 -16.31 -11.62
N ARG A 291 -15.04 -17.62 -11.45
CA ARG A 291 -16.14 -18.13 -10.60
C ARG A 291 -15.71 -17.99 -9.14
N ALA A 292 -16.61 -17.43 -8.34
CA ALA A 292 -16.26 -16.92 -7.04
C ALA A 292 -16.01 -18.00 -5.97
N THR A 293 -14.76 -18.37 -5.75
CA THR A 293 -14.32 -19.09 -4.55
C THR A 293 -13.34 -18.22 -3.75
N ARG A 294 -13.91 -17.41 -2.85
CA ARG A 294 -13.40 -16.54 -1.75
C ARG A 294 -11.91 -16.20 -1.51
N ARG A 295 -10.86 -16.85 -2.05
CA ARG A 295 -9.49 -16.74 -1.51
C ARG A 295 -8.42 -16.04 -2.34
N MET A 296 -8.69 -15.62 -3.57
CA MET A 296 -7.79 -14.75 -4.33
C MET A 296 -8.63 -13.83 -5.17
N TRP A 297 -8.66 -12.54 -4.86
CA TRP A 297 -9.41 -11.57 -5.64
C TRP A 297 -8.61 -10.28 -5.75
N PRO A 298 -8.37 -9.78 -6.97
CA PRO A 298 -7.64 -8.54 -7.14
C PRO A 298 -8.41 -7.36 -6.54
N GLY A 299 -7.77 -6.67 -5.61
CA GLY A 299 -8.23 -5.39 -5.08
C GLY A 299 -7.50 -4.20 -5.70
N VAL A 300 -7.69 -3.04 -5.08
CA VAL A 300 -6.88 -1.83 -5.31
C VAL A 300 -6.51 -1.26 -3.95
N HIS A 301 -5.23 -0.94 -3.72
CA HIS A 301 -4.88 -0.09 -2.58
C HIS A 301 -5.25 1.33 -2.94
N ALA A 302 -6.18 1.91 -2.17
CA ALA A 302 -6.56 3.29 -2.37
C ALA A 302 -5.42 4.22 -1.94
N THR A 303 -5.31 5.34 -2.63
CA THR A 303 -4.44 6.44 -2.27
C THR A 303 -5.25 7.72 -2.29
N LEU A 304 -5.12 8.53 -1.24
CA LEU A 304 -5.59 9.91 -1.26
C LEU A 304 -4.46 10.82 -1.71
N CYS A 305 -4.74 11.58 -2.76
CA CYS A 305 -3.88 12.63 -3.30
C CYS A 305 -4.60 13.95 -3.12
N PHE A 306 -3.96 14.91 -2.46
CA PHE A 306 -4.49 16.25 -2.27
C PHE A 306 -3.89 17.13 -3.38
N PRO A 307 -4.68 17.62 -4.34
CA PRO A 307 -4.16 18.47 -5.40
C PRO A 307 -3.66 19.78 -4.81
N GLU A 308 -2.51 20.27 -5.28
CA GLU A 308 -1.91 21.53 -4.84
C GLU A 308 -2.81 22.75 -5.15
N SER A 309 -3.81 22.59 -6.03
CA SER A 309 -4.68 23.66 -6.55
C SER A 309 -5.92 23.99 -5.70
N LEU A 310 -5.99 23.59 -4.42
CA LEU A 310 -7.09 24.03 -3.55
C LEU A 310 -6.95 25.49 -3.07
N GLU A 311 -5.82 26.14 -3.33
CA GLU A 311 -5.65 27.57 -3.02
C GLU A 311 -6.54 28.49 -3.87
N ASP A 312 -6.99 28.05 -5.04
CA ASP A 312 -7.81 28.88 -5.95
C ASP A 312 -9.32 28.59 -5.88
N GLY A 313 -9.74 27.44 -5.31
CA GLY A 313 -11.14 26.98 -5.37
C GLY A 313 -11.96 27.14 -4.09
N LEU A 314 -11.32 27.44 -2.95
CA LEU A 314 -11.98 27.62 -1.65
C LEU A 314 -11.94 29.07 -1.14
N ARG A 315 -11.56 30.03 -2.00
CA ARG A 315 -11.60 31.47 -1.74
C ARG A 315 -12.72 32.22 -2.47
N GLU A 316 -13.68 31.51 -3.06
CA GLU A 316 -14.94 32.09 -3.58
C GLU A 316 -16.17 31.62 -2.81
#